data_AF-A0A2P4S335-F1
#
_entry.id   AF-A0A2P4S335-F1
#
_cell.length_a   1.000
_cell.length_b   1.000
_cell.length_c   1.000
_cell.angle_alpha   90.00
_cell.angle_beta   90.00
_cell.angle_gamma   90.00
#
_symmetry.space_group_name_H-M   'P 1'
#
loop_
_entity.id
_entity.type
_entity.pdbx_description
1 polymer ?
#
loop_
_entity_poly.entity_id
_entity_poly.type
_entity_poly.pdbx_seq_one_letter_code
_entity_poly.pdbx_strand_id
1 'polypeptide(L)'
;MDVLQDTAEFSLVSVEKEDAEKYQCQYRALEPPMTSGKSDPVELLVTDHRYPPPSISLRKHVEMGTNITSCCWDKKYEVTFFLHKEGHSAPIQHQKPSAGGTATFTLFRVTPADSGTYRCSYRIRGCCLLSSPLGDSVKLEVMPTPAPP
;
A
#
# COMPACT_ATOMS: atom_id res chain seq x y z
N MET A 1 26.28 3.56 33.00
CA MET A 1 24.88 3.59 32.52
C MET A 1 24.88 2.78 31.24
N ASP A 2 24.73 1.47 31.36
CA ASP A 2 24.62 0.56 30.22
C ASP A 2 23.28 0.83 29.53
N VAL A 3 23.34 1.22 28.27
CA VAL A 3 22.17 1.25 27.40
C VAL A 3 21.78 -0.21 27.21
N LEU A 4 20.73 -0.65 27.90
CA LEU A 4 20.03 -1.90 27.56
C LEU A 4 19.51 -1.74 26.14
N GLN A 5 20.29 -2.24 25.18
CA GLN A 5 19.92 -2.22 23.77
C GLN A 5 18.89 -3.33 23.55
N ASP A 6 17.62 -3.02 23.82
CA ASP A 6 16.45 -3.91 23.67
C ASP A 6 15.99 -4.04 22.20
N THR A 7 16.82 -3.57 21.26
CA THR A 7 16.46 -3.53 19.84
C THR A 7 17.68 -3.91 19.00
N ALA A 8 17.50 -4.90 18.13
CA ALA A 8 18.45 -5.26 17.09
C ALA A 8 18.00 -4.66 15.76
N GLU A 9 18.92 -4.01 15.05
CA GLU A 9 18.67 -3.43 13.74
C GLU A 9 19.32 -4.27 12.65
N PHE A 10 18.58 -4.53 11.58
CA PHE A 10 19.04 -5.26 10.40
C PHE A 10 18.83 -4.36 9.18
N SER A 11 19.89 -4.12 8.43
CA SER A 11 19.84 -3.31 7.21
C SER A 11 19.98 -4.20 5.97
N LEU A 12 19.01 -4.11 5.07
CA LEU A 12 19.12 -4.68 3.73
C LEU A 12 19.73 -3.63 2.80
N VAL A 13 20.84 -3.96 2.17
CA VAL A 13 21.54 -3.07 1.24
C VAL A 13 21.22 -3.51 -0.18
N SER A 14 20.78 -2.58 -1.03
CA SER A 14 20.45 -2.85 -2.43
C SER A 14 19.38 -3.92 -2.62
N VAL A 15 18.18 -3.68 -2.07
CA VAL A 15 17.03 -4.60 -2.15
C VAL A 15 16.73 -5.02 -3.59
N GLU A 16 16.76 -6.33 -3.85
CA GLU A 16 16.43 -6.95 -5.13
C GLU A 16 15.12 -7.74 -5.05
N LYS A 17 14.62 -8.24 -6.19
CA LYS A 17 13.35 -9.00 -6.24
C LYS A 17 13.41 -10.29 -5.42
N GLU A 18 14.61 -10.85 -5.23
CA GLU A 18 14.88 -12.03 -4.42
C GLU A 18 14.64 -11.79 -2.93
N ASP A 19 14.76 -10.53 -2.47
CA ASP A 19 14.49 -10.15 -1.08
C ASP A 19 12.98 -10.02 -0.78
N ALA A 20 12.12 -10.20 -1.78
CA ALA A 20 10.67 -10.10 -1.64
C ALA A 20 10.08 -11.31 -0.90
N GLU A 21 10.35 -11.37 0.41
CA GLU A 21 10.03 -12.50 1.27
C GLU A 21 9.30 -12.09 2.56
N LYS A 22 8.98 -13.09 3.39
CA LYS A 22 8.41 -12.89 4.72
C LYS A 22 9.50 -13.00 5.77
N TYR A 23 9.70 -11.93 6.52
CA TYR A 23 10.70 -11.84 7.58
C TYR A 23 10.06 -12.04 8.94
N GLN A 24 10.74 -12.78 9.82
CA GLN A 24 10.34 -12.99 11.22
C GLN A 24 11.55 -12.84 12.13
N CYS A 25 11.36 -12.14 13.24
CA CYS A 25 12.39 -11.98 14.26
C CYS A 25 12.32 -13.10 15.29
N GLN A 26 13.47 -13.45 15.86
CA GLN A 26 13.61 -14.37 16.98
C GLN A 26 14.87 -13.97 17.75
N TYR A 27 14.80 -14.03 19.08
CA TYR A 27 15.96 -13.79 19.93
C TYR A 27 16.29 -15.02 20.78
N ARG A 28 17.52 -15.03 21.29
CA ARG A 28 18.02 -16.07 22.20
C ARG A 28 18.64 -15.41 23.42
N ALA A 29 18.14 -15.76 24.61
CA ALA A 29 18.76 -15.45 25.89
C ALA A 29 19.80 -16.53 26.22
N LEU A 30 20.93 -16.11 26.80
CA LEU A 30 22.02 -17.01 27.17
C LEU A 30 21.89 -17.52 28.61
N GLU A 31 21.33 -16.72 29.54
CA GLU A 31 21.21 -17.07 30.95
C GLU A 31 19.86 -16.58 31.53
N PRO A 32 18.92 -17.50 31.84
CA PRO A 32 18.93 -18.91 31.45
C PRO A 32 18.84 -19.08 29.92
N PRO A 33 19.40 -20.16 29.33
CA PRO A 33 19.28 -20.42 27.90
C PRO A 33 17.82 -20.55 27.47
N MET A 34 17.33 -19.60 26.68
CA MET A 34 15.96 -19.60 26.17
C MET A 34 15.92 -19.02 24.76
N THR A 35 15.06 -19.56 23.91
CA THR A 35 14.80 -19.02 22.57
C THR A 35 13.34 -18.57 22.51
N SER A 36 13.09 -17.37 21.98
CA SER A 36 11.73 -16.88 21.80
C SER A 36 10.98 -17.65 20.70
N GLY A 37 9.66 -17.53 20.69
CA GLY A 37 8.88 -17.79 19.48
C GLY A 37 9.27 -16.84 18.34
N LYS A 38 8.88 -17.20 17.11
CA LYS A 38 8.98 -16.29 15.96
C LYS A 38 7.97 -15.15 16.12
N SER A 39 8.35 -13.93 15.73
CA SER A 39 7.44 -12.79 15.67
C SER A 39 6.35 -12.98 14.61
N ASP A 40 5.37 -12.11 14.62
CA ASP A 40 4.48 -11.94 13.47
C ASP A 40 5.31 -11.65 12.21
N PRO A 41 4.96 -12.26 11.07
CA PRO A 41 5.70 -12.10 9.83
C PRO A 41 5.46 -10.71 9.22
N VAL A 42 6.55 -10.10 8.74
CA VAL A 42 6.52 -8.88 7.95
C VAL A 42 6.83 -9.22 6.50
N GLU A 43 6.00 -8.78 5.56
CA GLU A 43 6.21 -9.02 4.13
C GLU A 43 7.00 -7.87 3.52
N LEU A 44 8.18 -8.14 2.96
CA LEU A 44 8.91 -7.17 2.15
C LEU A 44 8.35 -7.22 0.72
N LEU A 45 7.72 -6.12 0.31
CA LEU A 45 7.25 -5.96 -1.06
C LEU A 45 8.32 -5.24 -1.88
N VAL A 46 8.72 -5.84 -3.00
CA VAL A 46 9.68 -5.23 -3.91
C VAL A 46 9.00 -4.77 -5.20
N THR A 47 9.34 -3.54 -5.62
CA THR A 47 8.83 -2.98 -6.87
C THR A 47 9.64 -3.54 -8.04
N ASP A 48 8.97 -4.23 -8.96
CA ASP A 48 9.58 -4.75 -10.17
C ASP A 48 9.22 -3.87 -11.38
N HIS A 49 10.20 -3.11 -11.85
CA HIS A 49 10.06 -2.16 -12.96
C HIS A 49 9.86 -2.82 -14.33
N ARG A 50 9.91 -4.15 -14.43
CA ARG A 50 9.51 -4.88 -15.64
C ARG A 50 8.00 -4.89 -15.84
N TYR A 51 7.23 -4.61 -14.80
CA TYR A 51 5.78 -4.50 -14.88
C TYR A 51 5.36 -3.06 -15.23
N PRO A 52 4.45 -2.86 -16.20
CA PRO A 52 3.98 -1.52 -16.53
C PRO A 52 3.20 -0.92 -15.35
N PRO A 53 3.37 0.39 -15.08
CA PRO A 53 2.56 1.09 -14.09
C PRO A 53 1.08 1.11 -14.52
N PRO A 54 0.14 0.90 -13.59
CA PRO A 54 -1.29 0.96 -13.93
C PRO A 54 -1.77 2.40 -14.13
N SER A 55 -2.89 2.54 -14.83
CA SER A 55 -3.59 3.83 -14.96
C SER A 55 -4.59 4.03 -13.81
N ILE A 56 -4.90 5.30 -13.53
CA ILE A 56 -5.85 5.71 -12.49
C ILE A 56 -6.82 6.77 -13.03
N SER A 57 -8.08 6.73 -12.58
CA SER A 57 -9.03 7.82 -12.74
C SER A 57 -9.80 8.08 -11.45
N LEU A 58 -9.99 9.35 -11.13
CA LEU A 58 -10.69 9.83 -9.93
C LEU A 58 -11.27 11.22 -10.19
N ARG A 59 -12.45 11.52 -9.65
CA ARG A 59 -13.01 12.88 -9.66
C ARG A 59 -12.17 13.78 -8.75
N LYS A 60 -11.65 14.88 -9.30
CA LYS A 60 -10.66 15.74 -8.63
C LYS A 60 -11.25 16.72 -7.61
N HIS A 61 -12.42 17.29 -7.89
CA HIS A 61 -13.06 18.28 -7.01
C HIS A 61 -14.45 17.79 -6.63
N VAL A 62 -14.69 17.65 -5.34
CA VAL A 62 -15.96 17.13 -4.81
C VAL A 62 -16.34 17.81 -3.52
N GLU A 63 -17.64 17.85 -3.24
CA GLU A 63 -18.17 18.35 -1.98
C GLU A 63 -18.03 17.31 -0.87
N MET A 64 -17.79 17.79 0.34
CA MET A 64 -17.78 16.97 1.55
C MET A 64 -19.09 16.18 1.70
N GLY A 65 -18.99 14.95 2.18
CA GLY A 65 -20.12 14.03 2.37
C GLY A 65 -20.46 13.20 1.13
N THR A 66 -19.84 13.47 -0.02
CA THR A 66 -20.06 12.71 -1.25
C THR A 66 -19.32 11.36 -1.24
N ASN A 67 -19.88 10.35 -1.92
CA ASN A 67 -19.15 9.12 -2.24
C ASN A 67 -18.46 9.27 -3.59
N ILE A 68 -17.16 8.99 -3.65
CA ILE A 68 -16.42 9.06 -4.91
C ILE A 68 -15.82 7.71 -5.26
N THR A 69 -15.75 7.48 -6.56
CA THR A 69 -15.21 6.25 -7.12
C THR A 69 -13.88 6.54 -7.81
N SER A 70 -12.86 5.77 -7.44
CA SER A 70 -11.56 5.72 -8.11
C SER A 70 -11.47 4.41 -8.89
N CYS A 71 -11.00 4.47 -10.12
CA CYS A 71 -10.74 3.27 -10.92
C CYS A 71 -9.24 3.13 -11.16
N CYS A 72 -8.71 1.91 -11.01
CA CYS A 72 -7.38 1.53 -11.46
C CYS A 72 -7.52 0.45 -12.52
N TRP A 73 -6.72 0.50 -13.59
CA TRP A 73 -6.76 -0.55 -14.61
C TRP A 73 -5.39 -0.80 -15.24
N ASP A 74 -5.22 -2.02 -15.74
CA ASP A 74 -4.10 -2.47 -16.56
C ASP A 74 -4.58 -3.65 -17.42
N LYS A 75 -3.79 -4.05 -18.41
CA LYS A 75 -4.11 -5.17 -19.33
C LYS A 75 -4.03 -6.56 -18.65
N LYS A 76 -3.86 -6.62 -17.33
CA LYS A 76 -3.67 -7.87 -16.55
C LYS A 76 -4.89 -8.19 -15.69
N TYR A 77 -5.38 -9.42 -15.81
CA TYR A 77 -6.61 -9.87 -15.16
C TYR A 77 -6.37 -10.68 -13.86
N GLU A 78 -5.16 -11.23 -13.66
CA GLU A 78 -4.81 -12.04 -12.48
C GLU A 78 -4.01 -11.26 -11.43
N VAL A 79 -4.42 -10.02 -11.19
CA VAL A 79 -3.74 -9.12 -10.26
C VAL A 79 -4.69 -8.68 -9.15
N THR A 80 -4.14 -8.15 -8.07
CA THR A 80 -4.88 -7.35 -7.10
C THR A 80 -4.38 -5.93 -7.18
N PHE A 81 -5.26 -4.96 -7.38
CA PHE A 81 -4.92 -3.54 -7.38
C PHE A 81 -4.95 -3.01 -5.96
N PHE A 82 -4.11 -2.02 -5.72
CA PHE A 82 -3.95 -1.32 -4.46
C PHE A 82 -4.04 0.18 -4.70
N LEU A 83 -4.89 0.84 -3.93
CA LEU A 83 -5.02 2.29 -3.92
C LEU A 83 -4.14 2.85 -2.79
N HIS A 84 -3.26 3.77 -3.16
CA HIS A 84 -2.34 4.44 -2.24
C HIS A 84 -2.73 5.90 -2.10
N LYS A 85 -2.55 6.44 -0.91
CA LYS A 85 -2.67 7.87 -0.62
C LYS A 85 -1.33 8.37 -0.08
N GLU A 86 -0.86 9.49 -0.59
CA GLU A 86 0.35 10.14 -0.11
C GLU A 86 0.28 10.39 1.41
N GLY A 87 1.41 10.20 2.11
CA GLY A 87 1.48 10.27 3.57
C GLY A 87 1.07 8.97 4.29
N HIS A 88 0.60 7.94 3.58
CA HIS A 88 0.32 6.62 4.16
C HIS A 88 1.37 5.61 3.69
N SER A 89 1.96 4.86 4.63
CA SER A 89 2.93 3.81 4.31
C SER A 89 2.30 2.56 3.69
N ALA A 90 1.07 2.24 4.11
CA ALA A 90 0.29 1.13 3.59
C ALA A 90 -0.78 1.60 2.59
N PRO A 91 -1.17 0.75 1.61
CA PRO A 91 -2.30 1.04 0.75
C PRO A 91 -3.59 1.17 1.56
N ILE A 92 -4.44 2.12 1.18
CA ILE A 92 -5.69 2.42 1.90
C ILE A 92 -6.83 1.48 1.52
N GLN A 93 -6.78 0.90 0.32
CA GLN A 93 -7.75 -0.10 -0.17
C GLN A 93 -7.07 -1.06 -1.15
N HIS A 94 -7.64 -2.26 -1.29
CA HIS A 94 -7.24 -3.24 -2.30
C HIS A 94 -8.48 -3.88 -2.95
N GLN A 95 -8.40 -4.19 -4.23
CA GLN A 95 -9.54 -4.71 -4.99
C GLN A 95 -9.06 -5.57 -6.17
N LYS A 96 -9.73 -6.70 -6.39
CA LYS A 96 -9.53 -7.49 -7.61
C LYS A 96 -10.20 -6.81 -8.80
N PRO A 97 -9.61 -6.83 -9.99
CA PRO A 97 -10.24 -6.27 -11.16
C PRO A 97 -11.53 -7.04 -11.51
N SER A 98 -12.48 -6.32 -12.09
CA SER A 98 -13.60 -6.89 -12.82
C SER A 98 -13.11 -7.65 -14.08
N ALA A 99 -14.02 -8.36 -14.75
CA ALA A 99 -13.72 -9.03 -16.01
C ALA A 99 -13.13 -8.09 -17.08
N GLY A 100 -13.41 -6.78 -16.99
CA GLY A 100 -12.83 -5.75 -17.86
C GLY A 100 -11.45 -5.24 -17.44
N GLY A 101 -10.75 -5.88 -16.50
CA GLY A 101 -9.39 -5.49 -16.08
C GLY A 101 -9.32 -4.23 -15.22
N THR A 102 -10.48 -3.72 -14.76
CA THR A 102 -10.59 -2.51 -13.95
C THR A 102 -10.99 -2.85 -12.53
N ALA A 103 -10.24 -2.34 -11.55
CA ALA A 103 -10.58 -2.36 -10.14
C ALA A 103 -11.19 -1.03 -9.72
N THR A 104 -12.28 -1.11 -8.97
CA THR A 104 -13.09 0.05 -8.56
C THR A 104 -13.04 0.20 -7.04
N PHE A 105 -12.62 1.36 -6.57
CA PHE A 105 -12.48 1.73 -5.17
C PHE A 105 -13.47 2.83 -4.83
N THR A 106 -14.05 2.79 -3.64
CA THR A 106 -15.00 3.81 -3.20
C THR A 106 -14.53 4.46 -1.92
N LEU A 107 -14.39 5.79 -1.94
CA LEU A 107 -14.20 6.59 -0.74
C LEU A 107 -15.56 7.13 -0.33
N PHE A 108 -16.04 6.69 0.83
CA PHE A 108 -17.39 6.98 1.31
C PHE A 108 -17.39 8.26 2.15
N ARG A 109 -18.38 9.13 1.91
CA ARG A 109 -18.63 10.36 2.67
C ARG A 109 -17.36 11.17 2.91
N VAL A 110 -16.68 11.53 1.83
CA VAL A 110 -15.36 12.16 1.90
C VAL A 110 -15.38 13.46 2.70
N THR A 111 -14.28 13.72 3.39
CA THR A 111 -14.03 14.90 4.22
C THR A 111 -12.83 15.68 3.70
N PRO A 112 -12.59 16.92 4.15
CA PRO A 112 -11.37 17.65 3.80
C PRO A 112 -10.08 16.87 4.09
N ALA A 113 -10.07 16.01 5.11
CA ALA A 113 -8.95 15.12 5.44
C ALA A 113 -8.68 14.05 4.38
N ASP A 114 -9.67 13.72 3.55
CA ASP A 114 -9.52 12.80 2.43
C ASP A 114 -8.80 13.45 1.24
N SER A 115 -8.65 14.78 1.21
CA SER A 115 -7.86 15.45 0.17
C SER A 115 -6.41 14.91 0.14
N GLY A 116 -5.80 14.91 -1.04
CA GLY A 116 -4.42 14.45 -1.22
C GLY A 116 -4.17 13.81 -2.59
N THR A 117 -2.97 13.25 -2.73
CA THR A 117 -2.51 12.59 -3.96
C THR A 117 -2.76 11.09 -3.88
N TYR A 118 -3.42 10.54 -4.90
CA TYR A 118 -3.77 9.13 -5.00
C TYR A 118 -3.04 8.47 -6.17
N ARG A 119 -2.57 7.24 -5.97
CA ARG A 119 -1.84 6.44 -6.97
C ARG A 119 -2.27 4.97 -6.89
N CYS A 120 -2.15 4.25 -7.99
CA CYS A 120 -2.42 2.81 -8.03
C CYS A 120 -1.12 2.01 -8.16
N SER A 121 -1.08 0.82 -7.56
CA SER A 121 -0.18 -0.26 -7.97
C SER A 121 -0.95 -1.57 -8.05
N TYR A 122 -0.31 -2.63 -8.51
CA TYR A 122 -0.90 -3.97 -8.44
C TYR A 122 0.15 -5.02 -8.05
N ARG A 123 -0.33 -6.12 -7.48
CA ARG A 123 0.46 -7.32 -7.20
C ARG A 123 -0.08 -8.49 -8.02
N ILE A 124 0.83 -9.27 -8.60
CA ILE A 124 0.46 -10.48 -9.35
C ILE A 124 0.14 -11.59 -8.35
N ARG A 125 -1.00 -12.25 -8.52
CA ARG A 125 -1.40 -13.32 -7.61
C ARG A 125 -0.47 -14.51 -7.79
N GLY A 126 0.05 -15.06 -6.69
CA GLY A 126 0.88 -16.27 -6.70
C GLY A 126 2.36 -16.07 -7.06
N CYS A 127 2.82 -14.84 -7.33
CA CYS A 127 4.24 -14.54 -7.53
C CYS A 127 4.82 -13.71 -6.38
N CYS A 128 5.88 -14.25 -5.76
CA CYS A 128 6.95 -13.70 -4.91
C CYS A 128 6.85 -12.26 -4.34
N LEU A 129 5.74 -11.84 -3.72
CA LEU A 129 5.62 -10.52 -3.06
C LEU A 129 6.14 -9.34 -3.93
N LEU A 130 5.91 -9.39 -5.24
CA LEU A 130 6.30 -8.32 -6.16
C LEU A 130 5.12 -7.40 -6.46
N SER A 131 5.43 -6.12 -6.64
CA SER A 131 4.46 -5.12 -7.12
C SER A 131 4.93 -4.42 -8.38
N SER A 132 3.97 -3.95 -9.16
CA SER A 132 4.27 -2.94 -10.18
C SER A 132 4.70 -1.62 -9.54
N PRO A 133 5.41 -0.76 -10.29
CA PRO A 133 5.63 0.62 -9.90
C PRO A 133 4.29 1.35 -9.71
N LEU A 134 4.33 2.42 -8.92
CA LEU A 134 3.18 3.31 -8.80
C LEU A 134 2.86 3.93 -10.16
N GLY A 135 1.59 3.87 -10.52
CA GLY A 135 1.03 4.53 -11.68
C GLY A 135 1.05 6.05 -11.59
N ASP A 136 0.32 6.67 -12.52
CA ASP A 136 0.06 8.10 -12.50
C ASP A 136 -0.60 8.52 -11.18
N SER A 137 -0.51 9.81 -10.89
CA SER A 137 -1.08 10.40 -9.68
C SER A 137 -2.27 11.30 -10.00
N VAL A 138 -3.31 11.24 -9.17
CA VAL A 138 -4.45 12.14 -9.24
C VAL A 138 -4.63 12.83 -7.88
N LYS A 139 -4.75 14.15 -7.89
CA LYS A 139 -5.03 14.96 -6.70
C LYS A 139 -6.54 15.07 -6.50
N LEU A 140 -6.99 14.75 -5.28
CA LEU A 140 -8.35 14.96 -4.79
C LEU A 140 -8.37 16.20 -3.90
N GLU A 141 -9.34 17.06 -4.13
CA GLU A 141 -9.67 18.22 -3.32
C GLU A 141 -11.13 18.13 -2.89
N VAL A 142 -11.34 18.07 -1.57
CA VAL A 142 -12.68 18.01 -0.98
C VAL A 142 -13.03 19.38 -0.41
N MET A 143 -14.08 20.00 -0.94
CA MET A 143 -14.57 21.29 -0.48
C MET A 143 -15.48 21.10 0.75
N PRO A 144 -15.31 21.89 1.83
CA PRO A 144 -16.25 21.90 2.95
C PRO A 144 -17.66 22.26 2.47
N THR A 145 -18.67 21.69 3.11
CA THR A 145 -20.05 22.15 2.93
C THR A 145 -20.16 23.59 3.45
N PRO A 146 -20.75 24.53 2.68
CA PRO A 146 -21.01 25.88 3.17
C PRO A 146 -21.85 25.82 4.44
N ALA A 147 -21.49 26.62 5.45
CA ALA A 147 -22.32 26.77 6.64
C ALA A 147 -23.69 27.37 6.23
N PRO A 148 -24.82 26.88 6.79
CA PRO A 148 -26.10 27.54 6.60
C PRO A 148 -26.03 28.99 7.12
N PRO A 149 -26.71 29.93 6.46
CA PRO A 149 -26.78 31.34 6.89
C PRO A 149 -27.51 31.51 8.22
#